data_AF-A0A368EGP1-F1
#
_entry.id   AF-A0A368EGP1-F1
#
_cell.length_a   1.000
_cell.length_b   1.000
_cell.length_c   1.000
_cell.angle_alpha   90.00
_cell.angle_beta   90.00
_cell.angle_gamma   90.00
#
_symmetry.space_group_name_H-M   'P 1'
#
loop_
_entity.id
_entity.type
_entity.pdbx_description
1 polymer ?
#
loop_
_entity_poly.entity_id
_entity_poly.type
_entity_poly.pdbx_seq_one_letter_code
_entity_poly.pdbx_strand_id
1 'polypeptide(L)'
;MFNNVSSHRTKLDEVSVEKKIVLTCSAAATLFFIKNPIVMFSIFSLLLLIYFLVGGLKFLRLGLFQLKVTIPFVIILAFWHLYLDHLDKGMTLIFRLISAFLIANLFLLTSKIHDIILAIQKYSLYLKVFGINPHAVSITIGLFIRSIPILNQRAKNLMLAQSARSTKRSFWRISVPLALSILDDADHVSEALRARGGIKKRES
;
A
#
# COMPACT_ATOMS: atom_id res chain seq x y z
N MET A 1 -7.14 -19.25 4.12
CA MET A 1 -7.49 -18.21 3.13
C MET A 1 -6.29 -17.30 2.80
N PHE A 2 -5.12 -17.86 2.43
CA PHE A 2 -4.04 -17.17 1.69
C PHE A 2 -3.35 -18.20 0.75
N ASN A 3 -4.15 -19.07 0.11
CA ASN A 3 -3.64 -20.11 -0.80
C ASN A 3 -4.01 -19.88 -2.26
N ASN A 4 -4.45 -18.69 -2.65
CA ASN A 4 -4.72 -18.38 -4.04
C ASN A 4 -4.36 -16.92 -4.35
N VAL A 5 -3.11 -16.68 -4.72
CA VAL A 5 -2.76 -15.55 -5.59
C VAL A 5 -1.93 -16.10 -6.75
N SER A 6 -2.67 -16.73 -7.66
CA SER A 6 -2.49 -16.76 -9.12
C SER A 6 -1.06 -16.64 -9.69
N SER A 7 -0.63 -17.74 -10.30
CA SER A 7 0.46 -17.84 -11.29
C SER A 7 0.13 -17.13 -12.62
N HIS A 8 -0.27 -15.86 -12.57
CA HIS A 8 -0.43 -15.05 -13.78
C HIS A 8 0.72 -14.06 -13.86
N ARG A 9 1.78 -14.45 -14.60
CA ARG A 9 2.71 -13.49 -15.18
C ARG A 9 1.95 -12.68 -16.22
N THR A 10 1.61 -11.44 -15.90
CA THR A 10 1.24 -10.43 -16.89
C THR A 10 2.50 -9.68 -17.33
N LYS A 11 2.56 -9.29 -18.60
CA LYS A 11 3.67 -8.56 -19.28
C LYS A 11 4.11 -7.22 -18.62
N LEU A 12 3.61 -6.89 -17.44
CA LEU A 12 3.90 -5.68 -16.66
C LEU A 12 4.84 -5.93 -15.46
N ASP A 13 5.33 -7.16 -15.29
CA ASP A 13 6.38 -7.52 -14.31
C ASP A 13 7.77 -6.97 -14.68
N GLU A 14 7.95 -6.43 -15.89
CA GLU A 14 9.23 -5.86 -16.35
C GLU A 14 9.35 -4.35 -16.15
N VAL A 15 8.26 -3.65 -15.80
CA VAL A 15 8.32 -2.21 -15.54
C VAL A 15 8.72 -1.99 -14.08
N SER A 16 9.97 -1.56 -13.88
CA SER A 16 10.51 -1.21 -12.57
C SER A 16 9.53 -0.34 -11.78
N VAL A 17 9.20 -0.78 -10.57
CA VAL A 17 8.25 -0.11 -9.67
C VAL A 17 8.68 1.32 -9.35
N GLU A 18 9.97 1.63 -9.46
CA GLU A 18 10.49 2.99 -9.41
C GLU A 18 9.82 3.91 -10.45
N LYS A 19 9.68 3.44 -11.69
CA LYS A 19 9.01 4.20 -12.77
C LYS A 19 7.52 4.36 -12.49
N LYS A 20 6.86 3.33 -11.95
CA LYS A 20 5.44 3.41 -11.56
C LYS A 20 5.24 4.44 -10.44
N ILE A 21 6.07 4.42 -9.40
CA ILE A 21 6.00 5.39 -8.30
C ILE A 21 6.20 6.80 -8.82
N VAL A 22 7.24 7.05 -9.64
CA VAL A 22 7.50 8.38 -10.20
C VAL A 22 6.36 8.83 -11.12
N LEU A 23 5.83 7.93 -11.97
CA LEU A 23 4.71 8.24 -12.86
C LEU A 23 3.45 8.60 -12.07
N THR A 24 3.08 7.77 -11.09
CA THR A 24 1.90 8.00 -10.23
C THR A 24 2.05 9.29 -9.42
N CYS A 25 3.23 9.54 -8.85
CA CYS A 25 3.51 10.74 -8.08
C CYS A 25 3.49 12.00 -8.95
N SER A 26 4.12 11.95 -10.13
CA SER A 26 4.13 13.06 -11.10
C SER A 26 2.72 13.35 -11.65
N ALA A 27 1.94 12.30 -11.96
CA ALA A 27 0.55 12.45 -12.39
C ALA A 27 -0.32 13.05 -11.28
N ALA A 28 -0.15 12.62 -10.03
CA ALA A 28 -0.84 13.19 -8.88
C ALA A 28 -0.44 14.66 -8.63
N ALA A 29 0.85 15.01 -8.77
CA ALA A 29 1.33 16.39 -8.64
C ALA A 29 0.78 17.30 -9.76
N THR A 30 0.74 16.79 -10.99
CA THR A 30 0.22 17.52 -12.16
C THR A 30 -1.26 17.86 -12.00
N LEU A 31 -2.06 16.96 -11.39
CA LEU A 31 -3.46 17.22 -11.05
C LEU A 31 -3.65 18.45 -10.14
N PHE A 32 -2.69 18.78 -9.28
CA PHE A 32 -2.80 19.93 -8.37
C PHE A 32 -2.61 21.28 -9.07
N PHE A 33 -1.77 21.34 -10.11
CA PHE A 33 -1.50 22.58 -10.85
C PHE A 33 -2.67 23.02 -11.74
N ILE A 34 -3.58 22.11 -12.08
CA ILE A 34 -4.65 22.36 -13.04
C ILE A 34 -5.89 22.90 -12.35
N LYS A 35 -6.17 24.19 -12.54
CA LYS A 35 -7.35 24.88 -12.01
C LYS A 35 -8.56 24.89 -12.97
N ASN A 36 -8.36 24.48 -14.22
CA ASN A 36 -9.40 24.52 -15.26
C ASN A 36 -10.30 23.27 -15.20
N PRO A 37 -11.64 23.43 -15.06
CA PRO A 37 -12.57 22.31 -14.92
C PRO A 37 -12.62 21.40 -16.15
N ILE A 38 -12.53 21.97 -17.35
CA ILE A 38 -12.59 21.21 -18.63
C ILE A 38 -11.36 20.30 -18.78
N VAL A 39 -10.18 20.79 -18.39
CA VAL A 39 -8.93 20.01 -18.45
C VAL A 39 -8.97 18.85 -17.44
N MET A 40 -9.54 19.07 -16.25
CA MET A 40 -9.72 17.98 -15.28
C MET A 40 -10.66 16.89 -15.79
N PHE A 41 -11.75 17.25 -16.48
CA PHE A 41 -12.66 16.28 -17.07
C PHE A 41 -11.97 15.43 -18.15
N SER A 42 -11.15 16.07 -19.00
CA SER A 42 -10.36 15.36 -20.01
C SER A 42 -9.37 14.37 -19.38
N ILE A 43 -8.68 14.77 -18.31
CA ILE A 43 -7.75 13.89 -17.57
C ILE A 43 -8.49 12.73 -16.92
N PHE A 44 -9.64 12.99 -16.30
CA PHE A 44 -10.47 11.94 -15.70
C PHE A 44 -10.92 10.91 -16.75
N SER A 45 -11.35 11.38 -17.93
CA SER A 45 -11.71 10.53 -19.06
C SER A 45 -10.52 9.70 -19.56
N LEU A 46 -9.34 10.32 -19.69
CA LEU A 46 -8.10 9.63 -20.06
C LEU A 46 -7.69 8.56 -19.04
N LEU A 47 -7.82 8.85 -17.74
CA LEU A 47 -7.54 7.90 -16.67
C LEU A 47 -8.50 6.69 -16.72
N LEU A 48 -9.78 6.92 -17.00
CA LEU A 48 -10.74 5.84 -17.22
C LEU A 48 -10.36 4.99 -18.43
N LEU A 49 -9.90 5.61 -19.52
CA LEU A 49 -9.45 4.91 -20.72
C LEU A 49 -8.21 4.04 -20.44
N ILE A 50 -7.22 4.57 -19.70
CA ILE A 50 -6.04 3.82 -19.26
C ILE A 50 -6.45 2.64 -18.37
N TYR A 51 -7.37 2.87 -17.43
CA TYR A 51 -7.86 1.85 -16.53
C TYR A 51 -8.59 0.72 -17.29
N PHE A 52 -9.33 1.08 -18.34
CA PHE A 52 -9.96 0.14 -19.27
C PHE A 52 -8.92 -0.66 -20.05
N LEU A 53 -7.86 -0.02 -20.57
CA LEU A 53 -6.78 -0.69 -21.31
C LEU A 53 -5.95 -1.64 -20.44
N VAL A 54 -5.70 -1.30 -19.17
CA VAL A 54 -4.79 -2.08 -18.29
C VAL A 54 -5.40 -3.37 -17.77
N GLY A 55 -6.72 -3.40 -17.50
CA GLY A 55 -7.34 -4.54 -16.81
C GLY A 55 -8.73 -4.97 -17.28
N GLY A 56 -9.27 -4.36 -18.35
CA GLY A 56 -10.58 -4.66 -18.91
C GLY A 56 -11.77 -4.36 -17.98
N LEU A 57 -12.97 -4.86 -18.33
CA LEU A 57 -14.22 -4.57 -17.59
C LEU A 57 -14.22 -5.00 -16.12
N LYS A 58 -13.45 -6.03 -15.75
CA LYS A 58 -13.38 -6.51 -14.36
C LYS A 58 -12.65 -5.52 -13.47
N PHE A 59 -11.57 -4.91 -13.96
CA PHE A 59 -10.88 -3.84 -13.26
C PHE A 59 -11.78 -2.62 -13.13
N LEU A 60 -12.46 -2.21 -14.22
CA LEU A 60 -13.41 -1.10 -14.22
C LEU A 60 -14.46 -1.24 -13.11
N ARG A 61 -15.03 -2.44 -12.95
CA ARG A 61 -16.01 -2.73 -11.90
C ARG A 61 -15.43 -2.64 -10.48
N LEU A 62 -14.18 -3.07 -10.29
CA LEU A 62 -13.48 -2.92 -9.01
C LEU A 62 -13.13 -1.45 -8.71
N GLY A 63 -12.74 -0.68 -9.73
CA GLY A 63 -12.46 0.75 -9.61
C GLY A 63 -13.73 1.53 -9.24
N LEU A 64 -14.84 1.23 -9.90
CA LEU A 64 -16.16 1.79 -9.61
C LEU A 64 -16.69 1.37 -8.23
N PHE A 65 -16.43 0.13 -7.80
CA PHE A 65 -16.79 -0.31 -6.46
C PHE A 65 -15.98 0.43 -5.38
N GLN A 66 -14.69 0.66 -5.61
CA GLN A 66 -13.87 1.45 -4.70
C GLN A 66 -14.22 2.94 -4.70
N LEU A 67 -14.77 3.46 -5.80
CA LEU A 67 -15.36 4.79 -5.82
C LEU A 67 -16.46 4.96 -4.75
N LYS A 68 -17.16 3.88 -4.34
CA LYS A 68 -18.14 3.94 -3.25
C LYS A 68 -17.55 4.40 -1.92
N VAL A 69 -16.27 4.13 -1.66
CA VAL A 69 -15.56 4.62 -0.46
C VAL A 69 -15.36 6.14 -0.52
N THR A 70 -15.24 6.70 -1.73
CA THR A 70 -15.06 8.14 -1.97
C THR A 70 -16.40 8.91 -2.03
N ILE A 71 -17.53 8.23 -2.27
CA ILE A 71 -18.88 8.84 -2.30
C ILE A 71 -19.20 9.71 -1.07
N PRO A 72 -19.03 9.26 0.20
CA PRO A 72 -19.37 10.10 1.34
C PRO A 72 -18.57 11.41 1.35
N PHE A 73 -17.29 11.36 0.95
CA PHE A 73 -16.43 12.54 0.89
C PHE A 73 -16.87 13.51 -0.23
N VAL A 74 -17.25 12.97 -1.39
CA VAL A 74 -17.77 13.77 -2.51
C VAL A 74 -19.10 14.43 -2.14
N ILE A 75 -19.99 13.73 -1.43
CA ILE A 75 -21.27 14.29 -0.97
C ILE A 75 -21.04 15.46 -0.02
N ILE A 76 -20.15 15.29 0.97
CA ILE A 76 -19.81 16.36 1.93
C ILE A 76 -19.28 17.59 1.19
N LEU A 77 -18.36 17.40 0.24
CA LEU A 77 -17.79 18.51 -0.54
C LEU A 77 -18.78 19.17 -1.48
N ALA A 78 -19.70 18.40 -2.07
CA ALA A 78 -20.77 18.91 -2.92
C ALA A 78 -21.74 19.78 -2.11
N PHE A 79 -22.16 19.33 -0.93
CA PHE A 79 -22.98 20.12 0.00
C PHE A 79 -22.27 21.40 0.44
N TRP A 80 -20.98 21.31 0.76
CA TRP A 80 -20.18 22.46 1.15
C TRP A 80 -20.07 23.50 0.01
N HIS A 81 -19.82 23.07 -1.23
CA HIS A 81 -19.68 23.99 -2.36
C HIS A 81 -21.01 24.54 -2.88
N LEU A 82 -22.11 23.80 -2.73
CA LEU A 82 -23.47 24.32 -2.96
C LEU A 82 -23.80 25.46 -1.99
N TYR A 83 -23.31 25.39 -0.75
CA TYR A 83 -23.48 26.46 0.23
C TYR A 83 -22.62 27.71 -0.05
N LEU A 84 -21.50 27.56 -0.78
CA LEU A 84 -20.55 28.64 -1.06
C LEU A 84 -20.77 29.34 -2.42
N ASP A 85 -21.78 28.96 -3.22
CA ASP A 85 -22.10 29.51 -4.56
C ASP A 85 -20.91 29.54 -5.56
N HIS A 86 -19.90 28.70 -5.33
CA HIS A 86 -18.72 28.55 -6.17
C HIS A 86 -18.68 27.18 -6.86
N LEU A 87 -19.68 26.94 -7.72
CA LEU A 87 -19.88 25.66 -8.41
C LEU A 87 -18.67 25.25 -9.26
N ASP A 88 -18.02 26.18 -9.94
CA ASP A 88 -16.85 25.89 -10.80
C ASP A 88 -15.66 25.33 -10.03
N LYS A 89 -15.40 25.89 -8.84
CA LYS A 89 -14.32 25.44 -7.95
C LYS A 89 -14.65 24.09 -7.31
N GLY A 90 -15.91 23.89 -6.96
CA GLY A 90 -16.38 22.64 -6.36
C GLY A 90 -16.29 21.45 -7.30
N MET A 91 -16.73 21.60 -8.56
CA MET A 91 -16.61 20.53 -9.55
C MET A 91 -15.15 20.16 -9.81
N THR A 92 -14.28 21.16 -9.97
CA THR A 92 -12.84 20.94 -10.17
C THR A 92 -12.24 20.13 -9.01
N LEU A 93 -12.61 20.45 -7.77
CA LEU A 93 -12.08 19.78 -6.58
C LEU A 93 -12.58 18.34 -6.46
N ILE A 94 -13.85 18.08 -6.78
CA ILE A 94 -14.43 16.73 -6.81
C ILE A 94 -13.74 15.87 -7.87
N PHE A 95 -13.61 16.37 -9.11
CA PHE A 95 -12.92 15.63 -10.18
C PHE A 95 -11.44 15.39 -9.85
N ARG A 96 -10.78 16.34 -9.18
CA ARG A 96 -9.40 16.17 -8.70
C ARG A 96 -9.27 15.03 -7.71
N LEU A 97 -10.14 14.98 -6.71
CA LEU A 97 -10.10 13.95 -5.68
C LEU A 97 -10.38 12.57 -6.27
N ILE A 98 -11.41 12.46 -7.11
CA ILE A 98 -11.74 11.20 -7.79
C ILE A 98 -10.57 10.76 -8.68
N SER A 99 -9.96 11.68 -9.44
CA SER A 99 -8.82 11.36 -10.31
C SER A 99 -7.58 10.92 -9.52
N ALA A 100 -7.26 11.63 -8.43
CA ALA A 100 -6.15 11.26 -7.55
C ALA A 100 -6.38 9.88 -6.90
N PHE A 101 -7.62 9.60 -6.48
CA PHE A 101 -8.01 8.30 -5.95
C PHE A 101 -7.89 7.20 -7.02
N LEU A 102 -8.32 7.45 -8.27
CA LEU A 102 -8.15 6.53 -9.39
C LEU A 102 -6.68 6.19 -9.63
N ILE A 103 -5.81 7.21 -9.65
CA ILE A 103 -4.36 7.06 -9.83
C ILE A 103 -3.77 6.21 -8.71
N ALA A 104 -4.11 6.51 -7.44
CA ALA A 104 -3.64 5.75 -6.30
C ALA A 104 -4.12 4.30 -6.32
N ASN A 105 -5.39 4.08 -6.66
CA ASN A 105 -5.97 2.74 -6.75
C ASN A 105 -5.35 1.93 -7.90
N LEU A 106 -5.12 2.57 -9.05
CA LEU A 106 -4.38 1.94 -10.15
C LEU A 106 -2.98 1.52 -9.69
N PHE A 107 -2.27 2.37 -8.96
CA PHE A 107 -0.96 2.02 -8.37
C PHE A 107 -1.05 0.82 -7.42
N LEU A 108 -2.03 0.82 -6.51
CA LEU A 108 -2.28 -0.27 -5.56
C LEU A 108 -2.59 -1.60 -6.24
N LEU A 109 -3.32 -1.57 -7.36
CA LEU A 109 -3.70 -2.78 -8.09
C LEU A 109 -2.59 -3.27 -9.04
N THR A 110 -1.74 -2.37 -9.53
CA THR A 110 -0.67 -2.69 -10.51
C THR A 110 0.70 -2.93 -9.88
N SER A 111 0.83 -2.73 -8.57
CA SER A 111 2.08 -2.87 -7.82
C SER A 111 1.95 -3.98 -6.78
N LYS A 112 2.85 -4.97 -6.85
CA LYS A 112 2.94 -6.00 -5.81
C LYS A 112 3.59 -5.39 -4.57
N ILE A 113 3.10 -5.77 -3.39
CA ILE A 113 3.65 -5.32 -2.11
C ILE A 113 5.17 -5.60 -2.03
N HIS A 114 5.60 -6.77 -2.52
CA HIS A 114 7.02 -7.14 -2.53
C HIS A 114 7.87 -6.15 -3.33
N ASP A 115 7.44 -5.76 -4.52
CA ASP A 115 8.21 -4.86 -5.38
C ASP A 115 8.28 -3.43 -4.81
N ILE A 116 7.22 -2.99 -4.12
CA ILE A 116 7.20 -1.72 -3.40
C ILE A 116 8.26 -1.74 -2.29
N ILE A 117 8.34 -2.82 -1.51
CA ILE A 117 9.32 -2.96 -0.44
C ILE A 117 10.75 -2.96 -0.98
N LEU A 118 11.00 -3.63 -2.11
CA LEU A 118 12.30 -3.61 -2.79
C LEU A 118 12.68 -2.21 -3.27
N ALA A 119 11.73 -1.47 -3.85
CA ALA A 119 11.97 -0.07 -4.25
C ALA A 119 12.32 0.80 -3.03
N ILE A 120 11.57 0.67 -1.93
CA ILE A 120 11.85 1.38 -0.68
C ILE A 120 13.24 1.01 -0.13
N GLN A 121 13.62 -0.26 -0.16
CA GLN A 121 14.94 -0.72 0.26
C GLN A 121 16.05 -0.06 -0.56
N LYS A 122 15.88 0.04 -1.89
CA LYS A 122 16.83 0.71 -2.78
C LYS A 122 16.94 2.21 -2.48
N TYR A 123 15.81 2.90 -2.26
CA TYR A 123 15.82 4.32 -1.86
C TYR A 123 16.45 4.53 -0.48
N SER A 124 16.30 3.58 0.44
CA SER A 124 16.94 3.63 1.75
C SER A 124 18.47 3.56 1.66
N LEU A 125 19.04 2.90 0.64
CA LEU A 125 20.47 2.94 0.37
C LEU A 125 20.96 4.34 0.00
N TYR A 126 20.14 5.12 -0.73
CA TYR A 126 20.46 6.51 -1.07
C TYR A 126 20.40 7.43 0.16
N LEU A 127 19.55 7.08 1.14
CA LEU A 127 19.45 7.78 2.42
C LEU A 127 20.66 7.60 3.33
N LYS A 128 21.71 6.88 2.88
CA LYS A 128 23.03 6.81 3.53
C LYS A 128 23.63 8.20 3.80
N VAL A 129 23.27 9.20 2.99
CA VAL A 129 23.68 10.61 3.19
C VAL A 129 23.22 11.15 4.56
N PHE A 130 22.14 10.62 5.14
CA PHE A 130 21.62 11.03 6.44
C PHE A 130 22.21 10.23 7.62
N GLY A 131 23.28 9.45 7.42
CA GLY A 131 23.97 8.70 8.49
C GLY A 131 23.29 7.38 8.89
N ILE A 132 22.32 6.91 8.11
CA ILE A 132 21.63 5.63 8.33
C ILE A 132 22.51 4.47 7.86
N ASN A 133 22.61 3.38 8.65
CA ASN A 133 23.36 2.17 8.27
C ASN A 133 22.52 1.32 7.27
N PRO A 134 22.84 1.32 5.96
CA PRO A 134 22.06 0.59 4.96
C PRO A 134 22.04 -0.92 5.18
N HIS A 135 23.11 -1.47 5.77
CA HIS A 135 23.23 -2.89 6.05
C HIS A 135 22.24 -3.33 7.13
N ALA A 136 22.14 -2.55 8.22
CA ALA A 136 21.15 -2.79 9.27
C ALA A 136 19.72 -2.76 8.71
N VAL A 137 19.40 -1.77 7.87
CA VAL A 137 18.08 -1.65 7.25
C VAL A 137 17.75 -2.85 6.36
N SER A 138 18.70 -3.30 5.53
CA SER A 138 18.50 -4.46 4.66
C SER A 138 18.19 -5.75 5.43
N ILE A 139 18.91 -6.00 6.54
CA ILE A 139 18.68 -7.16 7.40
C ILE A 139 17.31 -7.08 8.07
N THR A 140 16.96 -5.91 8.63
CA THR A 140 15.66 -5.69 9.29
C THR A 140 14.50 -5.90 8.32
N ILE A 141 14.56 -5.32 7.12
CA ILE A 141 13.52 -5.47 6.10
C ILE A 141 13.41 -6.93 5.65
N GLY A 142 14.54 -7.61 5.39
CA GLY A 142 14.56 -9.01 4.98
C GLY A 142 13.94 -9.94 6.04
N LEU A 143 14.26 -9.70 7.32
CA LEU A 143 13.63 -10.40 8.44
C LEU A 143 12.12 -10.13 8.46
N PHE A 144 11.71 -8.87 8.36
CA PHE A 144 10.31 -8.47 8.40
C PHE A 144 9.49 -9.13 7.29
N ILE A 145 9.96 -9.10 6.04
CA ILE A 145 9.31 -9.74 4.89
C ILE A 145 9.09 -11.24 5.15
N ARG A 146 10.09 -11.92 5.73
CA ARG A 146 10.01 -13.34 6.07
C ARG A 146 9.09 -13.60 7.28
N SER A 147 9.03 -12.69 8.24
CA SER A 147 8.23 -12.86 9.47
C SER A 147 6.74 -12.67 9.23
N ILE A 148 6.32 -11.75 8.35
CA ILE A 148 4.89 -11.51 8.04
C ILE A 148 4.11 -12.81 7.76
N PRO A 149 4.51 -13.69 6.83
CA PRO A 149 3.76 -14.91 6.52
C PRO A 149 3.72 -15.88 7.72
N ILE A 150 4.82 -15.98 8.48
CA ILE A 150 4.93 -16.84 9.66
C ILE A 150 3.93 -16.37 10.74
N LEU A 151 3.92 -15.08 11.05
CA LEU A 151 3.03 -14.49 12.06
C LEU A 151 1.56 -14.62 11.65
N ASN A 152 1.24 -14.38 10.37
CA ASN A 152 -0.11 -14.53 9.84
C ASN A 152 -0.61 -15.98 9.97
N GLN A 153 0.25 -16.96 9.71
CA GLN A 153 -0.10 -18.36 9.89
C GLN A 153 -0.32 -18.72 11.36
N ARG A 154 0.56 -18.24 12.27
CA ARG A 154 0.39 -18.45 13.72
C ARG A 154 -0.88 -17.80 14.26
N ALA A 155 -1.17 -16.56 13.85
CA ALA A 155 -2.39 -15.86 14.23
C ALA A 155 -3.65 -16.63 13.82
N LYS A 156 -3.68 -17.20 12.60
CA LYS A 156 -4.77 -18.06 12.15
C LYS A 156 -4.90 -19.33 12.98
N ASN A 157 -3.79 -19.98 13.32
CA ASN A 157 -3.82 -21.17 14.17
C ASN A 157 -4.39 -20.86 15.55
N LEU A 158 -4.01 -19.72 16.15
CA LEU A 158 -4.57 -19.26 17.41
C LEU A 158 -6.07 -18.95 17.29
N MET A 159 -6.50 -18.32 16.20
CA MET A 159 -7.93 -18.09 15.93
C MET A 159 -8.73 -19.40 15.82
N LEU A 160 -8.17 -20.41 15.15
CA LEU A 160 -8.79 -21.73 15.01
C LEU A 160 -8.86 -22.46 16.36
N ALA A 161 -7.77 -22.46 17.12
CA ALA A 161 -7.71 -23.05 18.46
C ALA A 161 -8.68 -22.38 19.44
N GLN A 162 -8.81 -21.05 19.39
CA GLN A 162 -9.76 -20.33 20.22
C GLN A 162 -11.21 -20.61 19.80
N SER A 163 -11.48 -20.68 18.50
CA SER A 163 -12.83 -20.99 17.99
C SER A 163 -13.30 -22.37 18.42
N ALA A 164 -12.39 -23.34 18.56
CA ALA A 164 -12.70 -24.66 19.12
C ALA A 164 -13.00 -24.65 20.63
N ARG A 165 -12.48 -23.66 21.38
CA ARG A 165 -12.66 -23.56 22.84
C ARG A 165 -13.79 -22.62 23.26
N SER A 166 -14.14 -21.63 22.45
CA SER A 166 -15.16 -20.65 22.82
C SER A 166 -15.80 -20.01 21.59
N THR A 167 -17.12 -19.83 21.64
CA THR A 167 -17.90 -19.13 20.61
C THR A 167 -17.71 -17.61 20.64
N LYS A 168 -17.16 -17.06 21.73
CA LYS A 168 -16.90 -15.61 21.86
C LYS A 168 -15.52 -15.24 21.30
N ARG A 169 -15.53 -14.42 20.24
CA ARG A 169 -14.32 -13.78 19.70
C ARG A 169 -13.81 -12.73 20.69
N SER A 170 -12.77 -13.06 21.45
CA SER A 170 -12.07 -12.10 22.30
C SER A 170 -10.71 -11.79 21.71
N PHE A 171 -10.54 -10.55 21.23
CA PHE A 171 -9.30 -10.07 20.61
C PHE A 171 -8.09 -10.13 21.57
N TRP A 172 -8.32 -9.83 22.85
CA TRP A 172 -7.29 -9.87 23.89
C TRP A 172 -6.70 -11.27 24.11
N ARG A 173 -7.54 -12.32 24.03
CA ARG A 173 -7.11 -13.72 24.21
C ARG A 173 -6.21 -14.25 23.09
N ILE A 174 -6.25 -13.63 21.90
CA ILE A 174 -5.38 -13.98 20.76
C ILE A 174 -4.11 -13.13 20.79
N SER A 175 -4.25 -11.85 21.11
CA SER A 175 -3.15 -10.88 21.02
C SER A 175 -2.06 -11.14 22.06
N VAL A 176 -2.43 -11.49 23.29
CA VAL A 176 -1.46 -11.79 24.37
C VAL A 176 -0.53 -12.97 24.02
N PRO A 177 -1.03 -14.19 23.70
CA PRO A 177 -0.15 -15.31 23.36
C PRO A 177 0.63 -15.07 22.06
N LEU A 178 0.07 -14.34 21.10
CA LEU A 178 0.79 -13.96 19.90
C LEU A 178 1.97 -13.02 20.22
N ALA A 179 1.76 -12.01 21.07
CA ALA A 179 2.80 -11.07 21.48
C ALA A 179 3.93 -11.77 22.26
N LEU A 180 3.59 -12.69 23.18
CA LEU A 180 4.59 -13.49 23.89
C LEU A 180 5.44 -14.32 22.92
N SER A 181 4.81 -15.01 21.97
CA SER A 181 5.54 -15.78 20.95
C SER A 181 6.44 -14.91 20.06
N ILE A 182 6.04 -13.66 19.79
CA ILE A 182 6.85 -12.71 19.02
C ILE A 182 8.04 -12.22 19.84
N LEU A 183 7.86 -12.02 21.15
CA LEU A 183 8.92 -11.61 22.05
C LEU A 183 10.00 -12.70 22.15
N ASP A 184 9.58 -13.96 22.33
CA ASP A 184 10.49 -15.11 22.34
C ASP A 184 11.24 -15.26 21.00
N ASP A 185 10.54 -15.10 19.86
CA ASP A 185 11.17 -15.11 18.54
C ASP A 185 12.21 -13.97 18.41
N ALA A 186 11.92 -12.78 18.93
CA ALA A 186 12.81 -11.64 18.89
C ALA A 186 14.08 -11.89 19.72
N ASP A 187 13.94 -12.46 20.90
CA ASP A 187 15.06 -12.83 21.77
C ASP A 187 15.96 -13.85 21.07
N HIS A 188 15.38 -14.93 20.52
CA HIS A 188 16.12 -15.94 19.77
C HIS A 188 16.81 -15.38 18.52
N VAL A 189 16.14 -14.50 17.76
CA VAL A 189 16.74 -13.85 16.59
C VAL A 189 17.88 -12.91 17.00
N SER A 190 17.73 -12.20 18.13
CA SER A 190 18.78 -11.32 18.66
C SER A 190 20.02 -12.11 19.06
N GLU A 191 19.83 -13.26 19.69
CA GLU A 191 20.90 -14.15 20.12
C GLU A 191 21.63 -14.76 18.92
N ALA A 192 20.88 -15.23 17.92
CA ALA A 192 21.43 -15.72 16.66
C ALA A 192 22.19 -14.63 15.87
N LEU A 193 21.69 -13.40 15.85
CA LEU A 193 22.37 -12.26 15.23
C LEU A 193 23.68 -11.90 15.96
N ARG A 194 23.71 -11.96 17.30
CA ARG A 194 24.93 -11.74 18.10
C ARG A 194 25.96 -12.83 17.81
N ALA A 195 25.55 -14.10 17.75
CA ALA A 195 26.43 -15.22 17.43
C ALA A 195 27.04 -15.14 16.01
N ARG A 196 26.31 -14.56 15.05
CA ARG A 196 26.77 -14.35 13.66
C ARG A 196 27.63 -13.09 13.45
N GLY A 197 28.06 -12.42 14.52
CA GLY A 197 28.95 -11.25 14.44
C GLY A 197 28.29 -9.89 14.60
N GLY A 198 26.99 -9.86 14.94
CA GLY A 198 26.24 -8.64 15.26
C GLY A 198 26.04 -7.66 14.10
N ILE A 199 25.27 -6.59 14.34
CA ILE A 199 25.12 -5.49 13.37
C ILE A 199 26.34 -4.58 13.52
N LYS A 200 27.51 -5.04 13.07
CA LYS A 200 28.75 -4.26 13.20
C LYS A 200 28.61 -2.96 12.40
N LYS A 201 28.59 -1.83 13.12
CA LYS A 201 28.73 -0.49 12.52
C LYS A 201 30.14 -0.48 11.92
N ARG A 202 30.26 -0.50 10.59
CA ARG A 202 31.54 -0.24 9.93
C ARG A 202 31.82 1.23 10.21
N GLU A 203 32.62 1.50 11.23
CA GLU A 203 33.20 2.81 11.48
C GLU A 203 34.00 3.18 10.23
N SER A 204 33.61 4.30 9.62
CA SER A 204 34.35 4.98 8.57
C SER A 204 35.23 6.03 9.20
#